data_AF-A0A956F9C1-F1
#
_entry.id   AF-A0A956F9C1-F1
#
_cell.length_a   1.000
_cell.length_b   1.000
_cell.length_c   1.000
_cell.angle_alpha   90.00
_cell.angle_beta   90.00
_cell.angle_gamma   90.00
#
_symmetry.space_group_name_H-M   'P 1'
#
loop_
_entity.id
_entity.type
_entity.pdbx_description
1 polymer ?
#
loop_
_entity_poly.entity_id
_entity_poly.type
_entity_poly.pdbx_seq_one_letter_code
_entity_poly.pdbx_strand_id
1 'polypeptide(L)'
;MPRSSWLAGLPLLGSLVLLACPEGPPVHSALDLRAPEGSGVPAAEGSPPEPAPSSAVVERMHQQLELVSRIQRATIAGDLEQARAAGLELGTALDQGEAPPEAWRPILEAMRGELEALEHADDLRATGAAVARLGSGCGRCHQAQGITPTLPELTAPEEGEGFDAAMRGHRWASDRMWEGLVGPSDERWIRGATMFVVLPGCDETMAGASEAWRAQCQHAESLARRGHVARSLEARSTIYGRLLTTCAQCHVTAAEARGERVDQSPA
;
A
#
# COMPACT_ATOMS: atom_id res chain seq x y z
N MET A 1 57.73 50.92 25.30
CA MET A 1 57.94 51.75 24.09
C MET A 1 58.73 50.91 23.09
N PRO A 2 58.48 50.90 21.75
CA PRO A 2 57.34 51.34 20.92
C PRO A 2 56.47 50.12 20.46
N ARG A 3 55.21 50.16 20.00
CA ARG A 3 54.40 50.99 19.08
C ARG A 3 54.70 50.84 17.57
N SER A 4 53.87 50.04 16.88
CA SER A 4 53.48 50.15 15.45
C SER A 4 52.57 48.95 15.11
N SER A 5 51.23 49.00 15.08
CA SER A 5 50.28 49.74 14.21
C SER A 5 50.45 49.44 12.72
N TRP A 6 49.62 48.56 12.13
CA TRP A 6 49.09 48.68 10.76
C TRP A 6 47.76 47.88 10.61
N LEU A 7 46.69 48.64 10.32
CA LEU A 7 45.52 48.41 9.44
C LEU A 7 44.72 47.09 9.54
N ALA A 8 43.47 47.12 10.00
CA ALA A 8 42.27 47.58 9.27
C ALA A 8 41.88 46.65 8.11
N GLY A 9 41.10 45.61 8.41
CA GLY A 9 40.33 44.82 7.45
C GLY A 9 38.87 44.82 7.87
N LEU A 10 38.01 45.39 7.02
CA LEU A 10 36.57 45.50 7.22
C LEU A 10 35.89 44.11 7.33
N PRO A 11 34.89 43.94 8.21
CA PRO A 11 33.96 42.82 8.10
C PRO A 11 32.98 43.07 6.94
N LEU A 12 32.95 42.14 5.98
CA LEU A 12 31.85 41.98 5.04
C LEU A 12 30.59 41.56 5.83
N LEU A 13 29.73 42.54 6.10
CA LEU A 13 28.34 42.34 6.48
C LEU A 13 27.61 41.70 5.30
N GLY A 14 27.60 40.38 5.25
CA GLY A 14 26.67 39.61 4.43
C GLY A 14 25.28 39.71 5.05
N SER A 15 24.48 40.65 4.54
CA SER A 15 23.04 40.71 4.77
C SER A 15 22.38 39.43 4.28
N LEU A 16 22.15 38.48 5.19
CA LEU A 16 21.15 37.44 4.98
C LEU A 16 19.77 38.11 5.07
N VAL A 17 19.22 38.44 3.90
CA VAL A 17 17.80 38.76 3.76
C VAL A 17 17.03 37.47 4.01
N LEU A 18 16.56 37.30 5.24
CA LEU A 18 15.47 36.37 5.56
C LEU A 18 14.22 36.90 4.86
N LEU A 19 13.96 36.40 3.65
CA LEU A 19 12.66 36.52 3.00
C LEU A 19 11.65 35.77 3.89
N ALA A 20 10.94 36.55 4.71
CA ALA A 20 9.74 36.13 5.38
C ALA A 20 8.73 35.65 4.33
N CYS A 21 8.35 34.37 4.39
CA CYS A 21 7.18 33.89 3.68
C CYS A 21 5.95 34.63 4.23
N PRO A 22 5.11 35.27 3.38
CA PRO A 22 3.86 35.84 3.86
C PRO A 22 2.98 34.71 4.40
N GLU A 23 2.42 34.93 5.60
CA GLU A 23 1.34 34.13 6.17
C GLU A 23 0.27 33.88 5.11
N GLY A 24 0.13 32.62 4.69
CA GLY A 24 -0.96 32.19 3.84
C GLY A 24 -2.29 32.34 4.58
N PRO A 25 -3.39 32.66 3.87
CA PRO A 25 -4.69 32.80 4.49
C PRO A 25 -5.11 31.47 5.15
N PRO A 26 -5.95 31.53 6.21
CA PRO A 26 -6.45 30.33 6.87
C PRO A 26 -7.18 29.45 5.86
N VAL A 27 -6.71 28.22 5.70
CA VAL A 27 -7.42 27.15 4.97
C VAL A 27 -8.63 26.73 5.80
N HIS A 28 -9.70 27.50 5.71
CA HIS A 28 -11.02 27.01 6.09
C HIS A 28 -11.42 25.94 5.07
N SER A 29 -11.37 24.69 5.50
CA SER A 29 -11.99 23.55 4.84
C SER A 29 -13.50 23.75 4.74
N ALA A 30 -13.94 24.44 3.70
CA ALA A 30 -15.30 24.38 3.18
C ALA A 30 -15.19 23.89 1.73
N LEU A 31 -15.12 22.55 1.58
CA LEU A 31 -15.29 21.88 0.30
C LEU A 31 -16.78 21.92 -0.04
N ASP A 32 -17.23 23.02 -0.64
CA ASP A 32 -18.48 23.07 -1.39
C ASP A 32 -18.29 22.24 -2.67
N LEU A 33 -18.74 20.99 -2.62
CA LEU A 33 -18.86 20.11 -3.79
C LEU A 33 -20.00 20.64 -4.67
N ARG A 34 -19.69 21.61 -5.54
CA ARG A 34 -20.57 21.98 -6.63
C ARG A 34 -20.43 20.95 -7.74
N ALA A 35 -21.42 20.09 -7.90
CA ALA A 35 -21.50 19.13 -9.00
C ALA A 35 -21.46 19.87 -10.35
N PRO A 36 -20.68 19.41 -11.35
CA PRO A 36 -20.76 19.96 -12.70
C PRO A 36 -22.12 19.60 -13.31
N GLU A 37 -22.87 20.62 -13.74
CA GLU A 37 -24.11 20.46 -14.49
C GLU A 37 -23.82 19.78 -15.83
N GLY A 38 -24.72 18.85 -16.18
CA GLY A 38 -24.50 17.80 -17.17
C GLY A 38 -24.26 18.29 -18.59
N SER A 39 -23.20 17.75 -19.20
CA SER A 39 -23.10 17.62 -20.65
C SER A 39 -23.88 16.37 -21.07
N GLY A 40 -25.11 16.57 -21.53
CA GLY A 40 -25.97 15.51 -22.05
C GLY A 40 -25.41 14.90 -23.34
N VAL A 41 -24.65 13.81 -23.20
CA VAL A 41 -24.41 12.87 -24.29
C VAL A 41 -25.57 11.87 -24.31
N PRO A 42 -26.25 11.68 -25.44
CA PRO A 42 -27.34 10.72 -25.54
C PRO A 42 -26.82 9.30 -25.27
N ALA A 43 -27.49 8.60 -24.36
CA ALA A 43 -27.20 7.22 -24.02
C ALA A 43 -27.33 6.35 -25.27
N ALA A 44 -26.22 5.79 -25.73
CA ALA A 44 -26.25 4.72 -26.73
C ALA A 44 -27.10 3.57 -26.18
N GLU A 45 -28.04 3.07 -26.99
CA GLU A 45 -28.91 1.95 -26.65
C GLU A 45 -28.05 0.77 -26.16
N GLY A 46 -28.20 0.44 -24.88
CA GLY A 46 -27.36 -0.51 -24.18
C GLY A 46 -27.49 -1.91 -24.77
N SER A 47 -26.35 -2.54 -25.02
CA SER A 47 -26.29 -3.98 -25.26
C SER A 47 -27.01 -4.73 -24.12
N PRO A 48 -27.64 -5.89 -24.42
CA PRO A 48 -28.29 -6.70 -23.39
C PRO A 48 -27.35 -6.93 -22.19
N PRO A 49 -27.87 -6.91 -20.95
CA PRO A 49 -27.05 -7.15 -19.77
C PRO A 49 -26.38 -8.52 -19.89
N GLU A 50 -25.06 -8.54 -19.73
CA GLU A 50 -24.27 -9.77 -19.76
C GLU A 50 -24.76 -10.70 -18.63
N PRO A 51 -24.92 -12.01 -18.89
CA PRO A 51 -25.33 -12.95 -17.86
C PRO A 51 -24.36 -12.93 -16.68
N ALA A 52 -24.91 -13.08 -15.47
CA ALA A 52 -24.10 -13.16 -14.25
C ALA A 52 -23.03 -14.27 -14.35
N PRO A 53 -21.86 -14.09 -13.73
CA PRO A 53 -20.79 -15.09 -13.76
C PRO A 53 -21.29 -16.42 -13.18
N SER A 54 -20.84 -17.52 -13.76
CA SER A 54 -21.17 -18.86 -13.27
C SER A 54 -20.59 -19.09 -11.87
N SER A 55 -21.20 -19.98 -11.09
CA SER A 55 -20.70 -20.35 -9.76
C SER A 55 -19.26 -20.88 -9.78
N ALA A 56 -18.87 -21.55 -10.86
CA ALA A 56 -17.49 -22.04 -11.06
C ALA A 56 -16.47 -20.91 -11.22
N VAL A 57 -16.84 -19.79 -11.87
CA VAL A 57 -15.98 -18.60 -11.97
C VAL A 57 -15.84 -17.94 -10.60
N VAL A 58 -16.94 -17.78 -9.87
CA VAL A 58 -16.92 -17.18 -8.52
C VAL A 58 -16.04 -17.98 -7.56
N GLU A 59 -16.18 -19.30 -7.56
CA GLU A 59 -15.35 -20.19 -6.74
C GLU A 59 -13.86 -20.05 -7.08
N ARG A 60 -13.52 -19.98 -8.39
CA ARG A 60 -12.14 -19.76 -8.82
C ARG A 60 -11.59 -18.41 -8.36
N MET A 61 -12.40 -17.35 -8.40
CA MET A 61 -11.99 -16.03 -7.91
C MET A 61 -11.73 -16.04 -6.39
N HIS A 62 -12.50 -16.80 -5.60
CA HIS A 62 -12.23 -16.96 -4.17
C HIS A 62 -10.91 -17.68 -3.90
N GLN A 63 -10.64 -18.77 -4.64
CA GLN A 63 -9.38 -19.49 -4.53
C GLN A 63 -8.18 -18.60 -4.90
N GLN A 64 -8.31 -17.81 -5.98
CA GLN A 64 -7.29 -16.84 -6.37
C GLN A 64 -7.09 -15.74 -5.31
N LEU A 65 -8.17 -15.26 -4.68
CA LEU A 65 -8.11 -14.30 -3.57
C LEU A 65 -7.36 -14.89 -2.37
N GLU A 66 -7.60 -16.15 -2.02
CA GLU A 66 -6.89 -16.83 -0.94
C GLU A 66 -5.39 -16.89 -1.20
N LEU A 67 -5.00 -17.32 -2.41
CA LEU A 67 -3.61 -17.44 -2.83
C LEU A 67 -2.90 -16.08 -2.82
N VAL A 68 -3.49 -15.04 -3.42
CA VAL A 68 -2.86 -13.71 -3.41
C VAL A 68 -2.78 -13.12 -1.98
N SER A 69 -3.75 -13.43 -1.11
CA SER A 69 -3.70 -13.01 0.30
C SER A 69 -2.61 -13.76 1.07
N ARG A 70 -2.28 -15.01 0.71
CA ARG A 70 -1.11 -15.70 1.26
C ARG A 70 0.20 -15.02 0.84
N ILE A 71 0.33 -14.64 -0.43
CA ILE A 71 1.51 -13.89 -0.92
C ILE A 71 1.68 -12.57 -0.14
N GLN A 72 0.59 -11.83 0.03
CA GLN A 72 0.57 -10.57 0.79
C GLN A 72 1.00 -10.77 2.24
N ARG A 73 0.45 -11.77 2.94
CA ARG A 73 0.87 -12.08 4.33
C ARG A 73 2.33 -12.52 4.44
N ALA A 74 2.81 -13.36 3.53
CA ALA A 74 4.22 -13.78 3.49
C ALA A 74 5.14 -12.57 3.28
N THR A 75 4.77 -11.68 2.37
CA THR A 75 5.49 -10.42 2.15
C THR A 75 5.52 -9.55 3.40
N ILE A 76 4.39 -9.39 4.10
CA ILE A 76 4.33 -8.65 5.38
C ILE A 76 5.24 -9.30 6.43
N ALA A 77 5.31 -10.62 6.50
CA ALA A 77 6.18 -11.34 7.42
C ALA A 77 7.68 -11.23 7.07
N GLY A 78 8.02 -10.74 5.87
CA GLY A 78 9.38 -10.72 5.37
C GLY A 78 9.86 -12.07 4.83
N ASP A 79 8.94 -12.99 4.54
CA ASP A 79 9.22 -14.33 4.05
C ASP A 79 9.14 -14.37 2.52
N LEU A 80 10.30 -14.15 1.88
CA LEU A 80 10.43 -14.09 0.42
C LEU A 80 10.15 -15.45 -0.23
N GLU A 81 10.61 -16.54 0.38
CA GLU A 81 10.44 -17.89 -0.16
C GLU A 81 8.97 -18.28 -0.16
N GLN A 82 8.28 -18.07 0.97
CA GLN A 82 6.86 -18.38 1.06
C GLN A 82 6.02 -17.51 0.12
N ALA A 83 6.42 -16.23 -0.09
CA ALA A 83 5.78 -15.35 -1.06
C ALA A 83 5.94 -15.87 -2.50
N ARG A 84 7.16 -16.28 -2.89
CA ARG A 84 7.43 -16.86 -4.21
C ARG A 84 6.68 -18.17 -4.43
N ALA A 85 6.69 -19.07 -3.45
CA ALA A 85 5.98 -20.35 -3.51
C ALA A 85 4.47 -20.15 -3.72
N ALA A 86 3.85 -19.25 -2.95
CA ALA A 86 2.44 -18.90 -3.13
C ALA A 86 2.17 -18.20 -4.48
N GLY A 87 3.15 -17.45 -5.01
CA GLY A 87 3.11 -16.86 -6.35
C GLY A 87 3.05 -17.92 -7.45
N LEU A 88 3.89 -18.95 -7.36
CA LEU A 88 3.90 -20.07 -8.31
C LEU A 88 2.56 -20.84 -8.30
N GLU A 89 1.99 -21.07 -7.11
CA GLU A 89 0.66 -21.67 -6.98
C GLU A 89 -0.43 -20.81 -7.64
N LEU A 90 -0.40 -19.48 -7.44
CA LEU A 90 -1.32 -18.56 -8.09
C LEU A 90 -1.16 -18.57 -9.62
N GLY A 91 0.07 -18.59 -10.13
CA GLY A 91 0.33 -18.69 -11.57
C GLY A 91 -0.27 -19.96 -12.17
N THR A 92 -0.05 -21.09 -11.50
CA THR A 92 -0.64 -22.37 -11.88
C THR A 92 -2.17 -22.31 -11.88
N ALA A 93 -2.78 -21.68 -10.86
CA ALA A 93 -4.23 -21.53 -10.76
C ALA A 93 -4.83 -20.60 -11.82
N LEU A 94 -4.10 -19.57 -12.29
CA LEU A 94 -4.54 -18.69 -13.38
C LEU A 94 -4.61 -19.40 -14.73
N ASP A 95 -3.79 -20.44 -14.93
CA ASP A 95 -3.75 -21.21 -16.17
C ASP A 95 -4.71 -22.41 -16.18
N GLN A 96 -5.36 -22.69 -15.05
CA GLN A 96 -6.33 -23.77 -14.94
C GLN A 96 -7.76 -23.36 -15.35
N GLY A 97 -8.43 -24.26 -16.05
CA GLY A 97 -9.86 -24.20 -16.40
C GLY A 97 -10.13 -23.71 -17.82
N GLU A 98 -11.36 -23.28 -18.06
CA GLU A 98 -11.77 -22.74 -19.36
C GLU A 98 -11.00 -21.46 -19.71
N ALA A 99 -10.74 -21.27 -21.02
CA ALA A 99 -10.08 -20.09 -21.53
C ALA A 99 -10.85 -18.82 -21.13
N PRO A 100 -10.17 -17.79 -20.61
CA PRO A 100 -10.84 -16.56 -20.23
C PRO A 100 -11.38 -15.84 -21.48
N PRO A 101 -12.42 -14.99 -21.33
CA PRO A 101 -12.83 -14.09 -22.39
C PRO A 101 -11.65 -13.29 -22.95
N GLU A 102 -11.63 -13.05 -24.26
CA GLU A 102 -10.54 -12.33 -24.95
C GLU A 102 -10.29 -10.94 -24.32
N ALA A 103 -11.36 -10.27 -23.87
CA ALA A 103 -11.29 -8.98 -23.19
C ALA A 103 -10.47 -9.00 -21.88
N TRP A 104 -10.32 -10.16 -21.23
CA TRP A 104 -9.60 -10.29 -19.96
C TRP A 104 -8.11 -10.58 -20.16
N ARG A 105 -7.72 -11.06 -21.36
CA ARG A 105 -6.35 -11.52 -21.63
C ARG A 105 -5.27 -10.48 -21.32
N PRO A 106 -5.39 -9.20 -21.71
CA PRO A 106 -4.34 -8.23 -21.41
C PRO A 106 -4.08 -8.05 -19.91
N ILE A 107 -5.14 -8.13 -19.09
CA ILE A 107 -5.02 -8.00 -17.63
C ILE A 107 -4.39 -9.25 -17.03
N LEU A 108 -4.81 -10.44 -17.49
CA LEU A 108 -4.24 -11.71 -17.03
C LEU A 108 -2.77 -11.87 -17.45
N GLU A 109 -2.39 -11.45 -18.65
CA GLU A 109 -1.00 -11.40 -19.11
C GLU A 109 -0.16 -10.45 -18.24
N ALA A 110 -0.70 -9.26 -17.90
CA ALA A 110 -0.02 -8.36 -16.96
C ALA A 110 0.14 -9.00 -15.57
N MET A 111 -0.88 -9.68 -15.05
CA MET A 111 -0.78 -10.38 -13.76
C MET A 111 0.26 -11.51 -13.78
N ARG A 112 0.36 -12.27 -14.89
CA ARG A 112 1.43 -13.28 -15.06
C ARG A 112 2.81 -12.64 -15.05
N GLY A 113 2.99 -11.50 -15.72
CA GLY A 113 4.25 -10.76 -15.67
C GLY A 113 4.63 -10.32 -14.25
N GLU A 114 3.65 -9.97 -13.40
CA GLU A 114 3.92 -9.66 -11.99
C GLU A 114 4.24 -10.89 -11.14
N LEU A 115 3.68 -12.05 -11.46
CA LEU A 115 4.04 -13.32 -10.82
C LEU A 115 5.47 -13.74 -11.19
N GLU A 116 5.85 -13.58 -12.46
CA GLU A 116 7.23 -13.79 -12.91
C GLU A 116 8.19 -12.81 -12.22
N ALA A 117 7.82 -11.54 -12.10
CA ALA A 117 8.60 -10.56 -11.37
C ALA A 117 8.74 -10.91 -9.87
N LEU A 118 7.68 -11.46 -9.26
CA LEU A 118 7.69 -11.93 -7.88
C LEU A 118 8.62 -13.15 -7.71
N GLU A 119 8.59 -14.10 -8.64
CA GLU A 119 9.47 -15.28 -8.65
C GLU A 119 10.95 -14.86 -8.63
N HIS A 120 11.31 -13.85 -9.42
CA HIS A 120 12.68 -13.33 -9.54
C HIS A 120 13.01 -12.21 -8.53
N ALA A 121 12.12 -11.86 -7.60
CA ALA A 121 12.32 -10.74 -6.70
C ALA A 121 13.33 -11.08 -5.58
N ASP A 122 14.55 -10.55 -5.64
CA ASP A 122 15.64 -10.83 -4.69
C ASP A 122 15.55 -10.07 -3.36
N ASP A 123 14.59 -9.13 -3.22
CA ASP A 123 14.45 -8.34 -2.01
C ASP A 123 12.99 -7.97 -1.71
N LEU A 124 12.76 -7.55 -0.46
CA LEU A 124 11.43 -7.15 0.05
C LEU A 124 10.83 -5.94 -0.69
N ARG A 125 11.66 -5.15 -1.39
CA ARG A 125 11.19 -3.99 -2.17
C ARG A 125 10.58 -4.47 -3.47
N ALA A 126 11.27 -5.33 -4.21
CA ALA A 126 10.79 -5.93 -5.44
C ALA A 126 9.54 -6.77 -5.18
N THR A 127 9.53 -7.60 -4.13
CA THR A 127 8.38 -8.40 -3.70
C THR A 127 7.18 -7.51 -3.34
N GLY A 128 7.35 -6.51 -2.47
CA GLY A 128 6.27 -5.60 -2.09
C GLY A 128 5.65 -4.88 -3.30
N ALA A 129 6.49 -4.47 -4.26
CA ALA A 129 6.03 -3.83 -5.49
C ALA A 129 5.24 -4.79 -6.40
N ALA A 130 5.72 -6.01 -6.62
CA ALA A 130 5.02 -7.03 -7.41
C ALA A 130 3.65 -7.38 -6.79
N VAL A 131 3.59 -7.60 -5.48
CA VAL A 131 2.33 -7.91 -4.77
C VAL A 131 1.31 -6.79 -4.89
N ALA A 132 1.73 -5.54 -4.75
CA ALA A 132 0.83 -4.42 -4.91
C ALA A 132 0.35 -4.26 -6.37
N ARG A 133 1.18 -4.61 -7.37
CA ARG A 133 0.76 -4.59 -8.78
C ARG A 133 -0.19 -5.75 -9.10
N LEU A 134 -0.02 -6.93 -8.48
CA LEU A 134 -1.00 -8.02 -8.53
C LEU A 134 -2.36 -7.58 -7.98
N GLY A 135 -2.39 -6.99 -6.79
CA GLY A 135 -3.64 -6.46 -6.22
C GLY A 135 -4.30 -5.41 -7.11
N SER A 136 -3.51 -4.52 -7.71
CA SER A 136 -4.02 -3.55 -8.68
C SER A 136 -4.50 -4.20 -9.99
N GLY A 137 -3.93 -5.34 -10.38
CA GLY A 137 -4.40 -6.16 -11.50
C GLY A 137 -5.83 -6.65 -11.26
N CYS A 138 -6.08 -7.22 -10.08
CA CYS A 138 -7.42 -7.60 -9.65
C CYS A 138 -8.38 -6.41 -9.71
N GLY A 139 -8.00 -5.27 -9.15
CA GLY A 139 -8.86 -4.09 -9.13
C GLY A 139 -9.17 -3.53 -10.52
N ARG A 140 -8.17 -3.48 -11.42
CA ARG A 140 -8.40 -3.07 -12.82
C ARG A 140 -9.35 -4.02 -13.54
N CYS A 141 -9.22 -5.33 -13.31
CA CYS A 141 -10.14 -6.32 -13.87
C CYS A 141 -11.58 -6.05 -13.39
N HIS A 142 -11.76 -5.95 -12.08
CA HIS A 142 -13.08 -5.70 -11.48
C HIS A 142 -13.72 -4.41 -11.98
N GLN A 143 -12.96 -3.31 -12.07
CA GLN A 143 -13.45 -2.06 -12.67
C GLN A 143 -13.82 -2.20 -14.14
N ALA A 144 -12.96 -2.84 -14.95
CA ALA A 144 -13.20 -3.01 -16.39
C ALA A 144 -14.45 -3.85 -16.67
N GLN A 145 -14.77 -4.81 -15.79
CA GLN A 145 -15.95 -5.67 -15.90
C GLN A 145 -17.17 -5.13 -15.16
N GLY A 146 -17.09 -3.96 -14.50
CA GLY A 146 -18.18 -3.44 -13.68
C GLY A 146 -18.55 -4.33 -12.49
N ILE A 147 -17.62 -5.17 -12.04
CA ILE A 147 -17.81 -6.11 -10.92
C ILE A 147 -17.39 -5.41 -9.63
N THR A 148 -18.27 -5.45 -8.63
CA THR A 148 -17.92 -5.08 -7.25
C THR A 148 -17.87 -6.33 -6.39
N PRO A 149 -16.67 -6.83 -6.03
CA PRO A 149 -16.57 -8.03 -5.21
C PRO A 149 -17.19 -7.83 -3.82
N THR A 150 -17.98 -8.80 -3.38
CA THR A 150 -18.43 -8.88 -2.00
C THR A 150 -17.30 -9.46 -1.15
N LEU A 151 -16.54 -8.57 -0.51
CA LEU A 151 -15.49 -8.95 0.44
C LEU A 151 -16.07 -8.99 1.87
N PRO A 152 -15.61 -9.91 2.73
CA PRO A 152 -16.01 -9.95 4.13
C PRO A 152 -15.74 -8.61 4.83
N GLU A 153 -16.69 -8.13 5.63
CA GLU A 153 -16.40 -7.01 6.53
C GLU A 153 -15.46 -7.50 7.62
N LEU A 154 -14.28 -6.87 7.77
CA LEU A 154 -13.41 -7.18 8.90
C LEU A 154 -13.71 -6.23 10.04
N THR A 155 -14.07 -6.78 11.19
CA THR A 155 -14.27 -6.05 12.43
C THR A 155 -12.99 -5.31 12.81
N ALA A 156 -13.11 -4.02 13.14
CA ALA A 156 -11.99 -3.26 13.69
C ALA A 156 -11.53 -3.89 15.01
N PRO A 157 -10.22 -3.99 15.26
CA PRO A 157 -9.74 -4.48 16.55
C PRO A 157 -10.22 -3.54 17.66
N GLU A 158 -10.48 -4.11 18.83
CA GLU A 158 -10.73 -3.31 20.03
C GLU A 158 -9.52 -2.42 20.32
N GLU A 159 -9.80 -1.20 20.80
CA GLU A 159 -8.77 -0.29 21.27
C GLU A 159 -8.01 -0.95 22.43
N GLY A 160 -6.70 -0.72 22.46
CA GLY A 160 -5.84 -1.25 23.49
C GLY A 160 -4.48 -0.58 23.46
N GLU A 161 -3.72 -0.81 24.52
CA GLU A 161 -2.40 -0.22 24.69
C GLU A 161 -1.29 -1.22 24.38
N GLY A 162 -0.10 -0.68 24.07
CA GLY A 162 1.10 -1.46 23.86
C GLY A 162 1.24 -2.09 22.48
N PHE A 163 2.36 -2.79 22.30
CA PHE A 163 2.81 -3.33 21.02
C PHE A 163 1.79 -4.27 20.36
N ASP A 164 1.23 -5.23 21.10
CA ASP A 164 0.30 -6.22 20.52
C ASP A 164 -0.99 -5.58 20.01
N ALA A 165 -1.51 -4.56 20.72
CA ALA A 165 -2.69 -3.82 20.28
C ALA A 165 -2.40 -3.02 19.01
N ALA A 166 -1.24 -2.34 18.97
CA ALA A 166 -0.81 -1.62 17.78
C ALA A 166 -0.64 -2.54 16.56
N MET A 167 -0.07 -3.74 16.74
CA MET A 167 0.11 -4.70 15.65
C MET A 167 -1.20 -5.28 15.14
N ARG A 168 -2.22 -5.47 15.99
CA ARG A 168 -3.58 -5.80 15.52
C ARG A 168 -4.16 -4.67 14.67
N GLY A 169 -3.93 -3.42 15.08
CA GLY A 169 -4.29 -2.23 14.31
C GLY A 169 -3.62 -2.18 12.94
N HIS A 170 -2.30 -2.36 12.87
CA HIS A 170 -1.53 -2.40 11.62
C HIS A 170 -2.03 -3.48 10.67
N ARG A 171 -2.31 -4.69 11.18
CA ARG A 171 -2.85 -5.78 10.36
C ARG A 171 -4.19 -5.38 9.76
N TRP A 172 -5.14 -4.94 10.59
CA TRP A 172 -6.46 -4.52 10.12
C TRP A 172 -6.37 -3.38 9.10
N ALA A 173 -5.50 -2.40 9.34
CA ALA A 173 -5.27 -1.27 8.46
C ALA A 173 -4.73 -1.72 7.09
N SER A 174 -3.74 -2.60 7.08
CA SER A 174 -3.15 -3.17 5.87
C SER A 174 -4.17 -4.00 5.08
N ASP A 175 -4.95 -4.84 5.76
CA ASP A 175 -6.00 -5.65 5.14
C ASP A 175 -7.09 -4.77 4.51
N ARG A 176 -7.47 -3.66 5.18
CA ARG A 176 -8.41 -2.68 4.61
C ARG A 176 -7.89 -1.99 3.36
N MET A 177 -6.62 -1.57 3.38
CA MET A 177 -5.99 -0.99 2.19
C MET A 177 -5.89 -2.01 1.05
N TRP A 178 -5.59 -3.28 1.36
CA TRP A 178 -5.55 -4.37 0.39
C TRP A 178 -6.89 -4.57 -0.32
N GLU A 179 -7.99 -4.62 0.42
CA GLU A 179 -9.33 -4.73 -0.17
C GLU A 179 -9.71 -3.51 -1.00
N GLY A 180 -9.26 -2.33 -0.60
CA GLY A 180 -9.41 -1.10 -1.38
C GLY A 180 -8.63 -1.10 -2.70
N LEU A 181 -7.68 -2.02 -2.86
CA LEU A 181 -6.89 -2.23 -4.07
C LEU A 181 -7.49 -3.36 -4.94
N VAL A 182 -7.82 -4.51 -4.33
CA VAL A 182 -8.38 -5.68 -5.01
C VAL A 182 -9.83 -5.47 -5.42
N GLY A 183 -10.67 -4.92 -4.53
CA GLY A 183 -12.11 -4.64 -4.73
C GLY A 183 -12.41 -3.17 -5.04
N PRO A 184 -11.51 -2.49 -5.77
CA PRO A 184 -11.25 -1.04 -5.85
C PRO A 184 -12.19 -0.13 -5.04
N SER A 185 -12.14 -0.23 -3.71
CA SER A 185 -13.04 0.50 -2.81
C SER A 185 -12.33 1.67 -2.14
N ASP A 186 -12.78 2.88 -2.44
CA ASP A 186 -12.29 4.13 -1.82
C ASP A 186 -12.50 4.13 -0.31
N GLU A 187 -13.69 3.70 0.14
CA GLU A 187 -14.01 3.64 1.57
C GLU A 187 -13.05 2.73 2.34
N ARG A 188 -12.85 1.49 1.85
CA ARG A 188 -11.95 0.53 2.50
C ARG A 188 -10.51 1.03 2.50
N TRP A 189 -10.07 1.58 1.36
CA TRP A 189 -8.74 2.19 1.25
C TRP A 189 -8.52 3.30 2.28
N ILE A 190 -9.46 4.25 2.37
CA ILE A 190 -9.37 5.38 3.29
C ILE A 190 -9.46 4.91 4.74
N ARG A 191 -10.34 3.97 5.09
CA ARG A 191 -10.43 3.43 6.46
C ARG A 191 -9.10 2.80 6.91
N GLY A 192 -8.46 2.03 6.04
CA GLY A 192 -7.15 1.47 6.33
C GLY A 192 -6.06 2.52 6.46
N ALA A 193 -6.01 3.50 5.55
CA ALA A 193 -5.07 4.61 5.62
C ALA A 193 -5.26 5.44 6.90
N THR A 194 -6.50 5.74 7.29
CA THR A 194 -6.82 6.46 8.54
C THR A 194 -6.25 5.73 9.74
N MET A 195 -6.41 4.41 9.82
CA MET A 195 -5.95 3.63 10.96
C MET A 195 -4.43 3.76 11.16
N PHE A 196 -3.62 3.69 10.09
CA PHE A 196 -2.18 3.95 10.20
C PHE A 196 -1.82 5.36 10.69
N VAL A 197 -2.68 6.35 10.48
CA VAL A 197 -2.45 7.72 10.93
C VAL A 197 -2.83 7.93 12.40
N VAL A 198 -3.81 7.19 12.91
CA VAL A 198 -4.33 7.36 14.28
C VAL A 198 -3.77 6.34 15.28
N LEU A 199 -3.09 5.30 14.81
CA LEU A 199 -2.44 4.34 15.70
C LEU A 199 -1.34 5.03 16.52
N PRO A 200 -1.16 4.60 17.79
CA PRO A 200 -0.08 5.12 18.63
C PRO A 200 1.29 4.99 17.95
N GLY A 201 2.12 6.00 18.16
CA GLY A 201 3.47 6.03 17.62
C GLY A 201 4.35 4.93 18.22
N CYS A 202 5.49 4.66 17.59
CA CYS A 202 6.36 3.60 18.09
C CYS A 202 7.04 3.89 19.44
N ASP A 203 7.20 5.16 19.80
CA ASP A 203 7.66 5.54 21.14
C ASP A 203 6.63 5.24 22.24
N GLU A 204 5.34 5.25 21.88
CA GLU A 204 4.23 4.98 22.80
C GLU A 204 3.99 3.48 22.95
N THR A 205 4.31 2.69 21.93
CA THR A 205 4.06 1.25 21.89
C THR A 205 5.25 0.41 22.36
N MET A 206 6.47 0.94 22.27
CA MET A 206 7.69 0.23 22.63
C MET A 206 8.70 1.16 23.33
N ALA A 207 8.81 1.02 24.66
CA ALA A 207 9.80 1.75 25.43
C ALA A 207 11.23 1.42 24.96
N GLY A 208 12.02 2.44 24.66
CA GLY A 208 13.40 2.26 24.19
C GLY A 208 13.53 1.84 22.72
N ALA A 209 12.50 2.07 21.89
CA ALA A 209 12.57 1.84 20.45
C ALA A 209 13.85 2.44 19.84
N SER A 210 14.49 1.69 18.93
CA SER A 210 15.67 2.17 18.22
C SER A 210 15.31 3.29 17.25
N GLU A 211 16.30 4.09 16.82
CA GLU A 211 16.07 5.12 15.79
C GLU A 211 15.57 4.52 14.48
N ALA A 212 16.10 3.37 14.07
CA ALA A 212 15.65 2.64 12.89
C ALA A 212 14.17 2.24 12.99
N TRP A 213 13.75 1.78 14.18
CA TRP A 213 12.36 1.42 14.44
C TRP A 213 11.43 2.64 14.33
N ARG A 214 11.78 3.76 14.97
CA ARG A 214 11.00 5.01 14.84
C ARG A 214 10.87 5.46 13.39
N ALA A 215 11.96 5.39 12.63
CA ALA A 215 11.97 5.79 11.23
C ALA A 215 11.02 4.94 10.38
N GLN A 216 10.93 3.62 10.62
CA GLN A 216 9.99 2.74 9.93
C GLN A 216 8.53 3.12 10.24
N CYS A 217 8.20 3.44 11.48
CA CYS A 217 6.85 3.83 11.87
C CYS A 217 6.43 5.17 11.26
N GLN A 218 7.33 6.17 11.32
CA GLN A 218 7.11 7.45 10.65
C GLN A 218 6.96 7.29 9.13
N HIS A 219 7.70 6.34 8.53
CA HIS A 219 7.57 6.06 7.11
C HIS A 219 6.20 5.44 6.76
N ALA A 220 5.72 4.47 7.56
CA ALA A 220 4.39 3.88 7.39
C ALA A 220 3.28 4.93 7.53
N GLU A 221 3.35 5.79 8.55
CA GLU A 221 2.42 6.90 8.75
C GLU A 221 2.44 7.88 7.56
N SER A 222 3.63 8.24 7.07
CA SER A 222 3.78 9.11 5.90
C SER A 222 3.16 8.51 4.63
N LEU A 223 3.35 7.21 4.40
CA LEU A 223 2.71 6.48 3.31
C LEU A 223 1.18 6.47 3.45
N ALA A 224 0.66 6.28 4.66
CA ALA A 224 -0.77 6.32 4.93
C ALA A 224 -1.37 7.71 4.69
N ARG A 225 -0.69 8.78 5.11
CA ARG A 225 -1.07 10.17 4.80
C ARG A 225 -1.16 10.41 3.29
N ARG A 226 -0.20 9.89 2.51
CA ARG A 226 -0.28 9.92 1.05
C ARG A 226 -1.43 9.07 0.50
N GLY A 227 -1.77 7.98 1.18
CA GLY A 227 -2.91 7.13 0.87
C GLY A 227 -4.23 7.90 0.84
N HIS A 228 -4.43 8.87 1.73
CA HIS A 228 -5.66 9.69 1.78
C HIS A 228 -5.93 10.50 0.52
N VAL A 229 -4.88 10.91 -0.20
CA VAL A 229 -4.98 11.74 -1.40
C VAL A 229 -4.82 10.94 -2.69
N ALA A 230 -4.56 9.63 -2.60
CA ALA A 230 -4.43 8.75 -3.76
C ALA A 230 -5.80 8.46 -4.39
N ARG A 231 -5.99 8.91 -5.62
CA ARG A 231 -7.24 8.76 -6.39
C ARG A 231 -7.18 7.67 -7.46
N SER A 232 -6.00 7.26 -7.90
CA SER A 232 -5.82 6.20 -8.90
C SER A 232 -5.36 4.89 -8.28
N LEU A 233 -5.73 3.77 -8.89
CA LEU A 233 -5.25 2.44 -8.47
C LEU A 233 -3.72 2.33 -8.57
N GLU A 234 -3.10 2.97 -9.55
CA GLU A 234 -1.64 2.99 -9.68
C GLU A 234 -0.94 3.72 -8.52
N ALA A 235 -1.49 4.87 -8.10
CA ALA A 235 -0.97 5.59 -6.93
C ALA A 235 -1.16 4.76 -5.65
N ARG A 236 -2.32 4.11 -5.49
CA ARG A 236 -2.60 3.19 -4.38
C ARG A 236 -1.64 2.01 -4.37
N SER A 237 -1.45 1.34 -5.51
CA SER A 237 -0.50 0.24 -5.69
C SER A 237 0.92 0.65 -5.30
N THR A 238 1.38 1.81 -5.75
CA THR A 238 2.71 2.33 -5.39
C THR A 238 2.86 2.57 -3.89
N ILE A 239 1.85 3.15 -3.25
CA ILE A 239 1.84 3.40 -1.80
C ILE A 239 1.81 2.08 -1.03
N TYR A 240 0.92 1.18 -1.43
CA TYR A 240 0.74 -0.10 -0.77
C TYR A 240 1.99 -0.98 -0.88
N GLY A 241 2.64 -1.03 -2.04
CA GLY A 241 3.88 -1.80 -2.20
C GLY A 241 5.01 -1.28 -1.31
N ARG A 242 5.15 0.04 -1.15
CA ARG A 242 6.12 0.63 -0.21
C ARG A 242 5.74 0.34 1.25
N LEU A 243 4.45 0.33 1.56
CA LEU A 243 3.95 -0.01 2.89
C LEU A 243 4.28 -1.48 3.23
N LEU A 244 4.04 -2.41 2.31
CA LEU A 244 4.42 -3.82 2.46
C LEU A 244 5.92 -3.99 2.75
N THR A 245 6.78 -3.32 1.97
CA THR A 245 8.23 -3.33 2.23
C THR A 245 8.58 -2.79 3.61
N THR A 246 7.89 -1.73 4.07
CA THR A 246 8.09 -1.14 5.40
C THR A 246 7.70 -2.11 6.51
N CYS A 247 6.54 -2.76 6.38
CA CYS A 247 6.08 -3.79 7.31
C CYS A 247 7.08 -4.95 7.39
N ALA A 248 7.52 -5.45 6.24
CA ALA A 248 8.45 -6.56 6.15
C ALA A 248 9.80 -6.25 6.85
N GLN A 249 10.37 -5.08 6.57
CA GLN A 249 11.62 -4.65 7.21
C GLN A 249 11.46 -4.51 8.73
N CYS A 250 10.34 -3.95 9.19
CA CYS A 250 10.05 -3.83 10.62
C CYS A 250 9.93 -5.20 11.29
N HIS A 251 9.25 -6.16 10.66
CA HIS A 251 9.06 -7.50 11.21
C HIS A 251 10.36 -8.31 11.23
N VAL A 252 11.21 -8.20 10.21
CA VAL A 252 12.55 -8.82 10.21
C VAL A 252 13.40 -8.27 11.35
N THR A 253 13.49 -6.94 11.48
CA THR A 253 14.25 -6.32 12.58
C THR A 253 13.69 -6.69 13.95
N ALA A 254 12.36 -6.82 14.09
CA ALA A 254 11.73 -7.26 15.32
C ALA A 254 12.10 -8.70 15.71
N ALA A 255 12.12 -9.60 14.73
CA ALA A 255 12.49 -11.00 14.94
C ALA A 255 13.97 -11.14 15.32
N GLU A 256 14.87 -10.45 14.61
CA GLU A 256 16.30 -10.41 14.92
C GLU A 256 16.57 -9.93 16.36
N ALA A 257 15.88 -8.87 16.78
CA ALA A 257 15.99 -8.33 18.15
C ALA A 257 15.54 -9.33 19.23
N ARG A 258 14.64 -10.27 18.90
CA ARG A 258 14.19 -11.35 19.80
C ARG A 258 15.07 -12.61 19.73
N GLY A 259 16.08 -12.65 18.86
CA GLY A 259 16.89 -13.84 18.60
C GLY A 259 16.14 -14.93 17.84
N GLU A 260 14.99 -14.59 17.23
CA GLU A 260 14.28 -15.46 16.31
C GLU A 260 15.01 -15.39 14.95
N ARG A 261 15.63 -16.50 14.52
CA ARG A 261 16.18 -16.56 13.17
C ARG A 261 15.03 -16.55 12.17
N VAL A 262 14.89 -15.46 11.43
CA VAL A 262 14.17 -15.47 10.15
C VAL A 262 15.09 -16.18 9.18
N ASP A 263 14.75 -17.41 8.77
CA ASP A 263 15.52 -18.10 7.74
C ASP A 263 15.32 -17.35 6.42
N GLN A 264 16.32 -16.58 6.01
CA GLN A 264 16.35 -15.87 4.73
C GLN A 264 17.28 -16.59 3.73
N SER A 265 17.71 -17.82 4.02
CA SER A 265 18.72 -18.49 3.21
C SER A 265 18.11 -18.96 1.89
N PRO A 266 18.67 -18.59 0.72
CA PRO A 266 18.33 -19.25 -0.52
C PRO A 266 18.86 -20.70 -0.46
N ALA A 267 17.95 -21.68 -0.56
CA ALA A 267 18.30 -23.08 -0.74
C ALA A 267 18.88 -23.34 -2.15
#